data_AF-A0A2M7UQN4-F1
#
_entry.id   AF-A0A2M7UQN4-F1
#
_cell.length_a   1.000
_cell.length_b   1.000
_cell.length_c   1.000
_cell.angle_alpha   90.00
_cell.angle_beta   90.00
_cell.angle_gamma   90.00
#
_symmetry.space_group_name_H-M   'P 1'
#
loop_
_entity.id
_entity.type
_entity.pdbx_description
1 polymer ?
#
loop_
_entity_poly.entity_id
_entity_poly.type
_entity_poly.pdbx_seq_one_letter_code
_entity_poly.pdbx_strand_id
1 'polypeptide(L)'
;MIIAIFSFHEAKGCNQGCTFCAADKQQREQYRNIDIAIKDLEYLIKRAKRLGVNKLSMYLSNLDLFQSPEMLYNFSQEIKRLKEENPGFEIETRGLSRVTSFLSAAKKHEQWVQSIKDSGLSTVGFGHYGADTAESLGAAYKFTVDMID
;
A
#
# COMPACT_ATOMS: atom_id res chain seq x y z
N MET A 1 20.31 6.85 11.57
CA MET A 1 19.40 6.32 10.52
C MET A 1 18.82 7.51 9.78
N ILE A 2 19.10 7.64 8.48
CA ILE A 2 18.51 8.69 7.64
C ILE A 2 17.33 8.04 6.89
N ILE A 3 16.16 8.68 6.92
CA ILE A 3 14.93 8.19 6.29
C ILE A 3 14.56 9.17 5.17
N ALA A 4 14.30 8.66 3.96
CA ALA A 4 13.66 9.44 2.91
C ALA A 4 12.15 9.16 2.90
N ILE A 5 11.34 10.22 2.95
CA ILE A 5 9.87 10.15 2.85
C ILE A 5 9.43 10.74 1.52
N PHE A 6 8.68 9.98 0.73
CA PHE A 6 8.14 10.46 -0.54
C PHE A 6 6.80 9.80 -0.86
N SER A 7 6.01 10.49 -1.68
CA SER A 7 4.80 9.92 -2.27
C SER A 7 5.17 9.15 -3.52
N PHE A 8 4.73 7.90 -3.60
CA PHE A 8 4.95 7.02 -4.74
C PHE A 8 3.65 6.90 -5.53
N HIS A 9 3.66 7.38 -6.77
CA HIS A 9 2.48 7.36 -7.61
C HIS A 9 2.29 5.98 -8.24
N GLU A 10 1.40 5.19 -7.65
CA GLU A 10 1.16 3.80 -8.05
C GLU A 10 -0.10 3.65 -8.89
N ALA A 11 -1.18 4.39 -8.58
CA ALA A 11 -2.42 4.34 -9.34
C ALA A 11 -3.18 5.68 -9.34
N LYS A 12 -4.08 5.83 -10.31
CA LYS A 12 -5.06 6.92 -10.39
C LYS A 12 -6.48 6.38 -10.59
N GLY A 13 -7.46 7.17 -10.17
CA GLY A 13 -8.88 6.83 -10.30
C GLY A 13 -9.39 6.01 -9.12
N CYS A 14 -10.65 6.26 -8.75
CA CYS A 14 -11.34 5.55 -7.68
C CYS A 14 -12.77 5.29 -8.14
N ASN A 15 -13.23 4.04 -8.02
CA ASN A 15 -14.58 3.67 -8.46
C ASN A 15 -15.67 4.15 -7.48
N GLN A 16 -15.24 4.79 -6.39
CA GLN A 16 -16.10 5.19 -5.29
C GLN A 16 -16.81 6.51 -5.57
N GLY A 17 -18.08 6.60 -5.19
CA GLY A 17 -18.95 7.76 -5.39
C GLY A 17 -19.01 8.73 -4.21
N CYS A 18 -17.93 8.88 -3.44
CA CYS A 18 -17.93 9.67 -2.20
C CYS A 18 -18.29 11.15 -2.44
N THR A 19 -19.35 11.67 -1.83
CA THR A 19 -19.82 13.05 -2.08
C THR A 19 -18.81 14.12 -1.68
N PHE A 20 -18.03 13.88 -0.62
CA PHE A 20 -17.03 14.80 -0.06
C PHE A 20 -15.66 14.76 -0.76
N CYS A 21 -15.37 13.74 -1.56
CA CYS A 21 -14.04 13.56 -2.14
C CYS A 21 -13.84 14.51 -3.33
N ALA A 22 -12.71 15.21 -3.39
CA ALA A 22 -12.36 16.11 -4.50
C ALA A 22 -11.63 15.41 -5.66
N ALA A 23 -11.29 14.12 -5.52
CA ALA A 23 -10.65 13.35 -6.58
C ALA A 23 -11.61 13.04 -7.74
N ASP A 24 -11.05 12.68 -8.89
CA ASP A 24 -11.81 12.14 -10.02
C ASP A 24 -12.42 10.78 -9.66
N LYS A 25 -13.71 10.83 -9.33
CA LYS A 25 -14.53 9.71 -8.86
C LYS A 25 -15.14 8.90 -9.99
N GLN A 26 -15.65 7.72 -9.65
CA GLN A 26 -16.34 6.80 -10.58
C GLN A 26 -15.47 6.41 -11.78
N GLN A 27 -14.15 6.45 -11.61
CA GLN A 27 -13.21 5.97 -12.62
C GLN A 27 -12.64 4.63 -12.18
N ARG A 28 -12.47 3.73 -13.14
CA ARG A 28 -11.73 2.50 -12.90
C ARG A 28 -10.31 2.87 -12.51
N GLU A 29 -9.79 2.27 -11.45
CA GLU A 29 -8.40 2.46 -11.06
C GLU A 29 -7.47 1.98 -12.17
N GLN A 30 -6.49 2.83 -12.47
CA GLN A 30 -5.46 2.59 -13.45
C GLN A 30 -4.14 2.57 -12.71
N TYR A 31 -3.58 1.38 -12.54
CA TYR A 31 -2.22 1.22 -12.04
C TYR A 31 -1.23 1.72 -13.07
N ARG A 32 -0.17 2.34 -12.59
CA ARG A 32 1.05 2.53 -13.34
C ARG A 32 1.59 1.14 -13.73
N ASN A 33 2.27 1.06 -14.87
CA ASN A 33 3.01 -0.14 -15.21
C ASN A 33 4.00 -0.48 -14.07
N ILE A 34 3.84 -1.69 -13.49
CA ILE A 34 4.62 -2.15 -12.33
C ILE A 34 6.11 -2.15 -12.67
N ASP A 35 6.52 -2.59 -13.85
CA ASP A 35 7.94 -2.64 -14.25
C ASP A 35 8.58 -1.25 -14.22
N ILE A 36 7.86 -0.21 -14.63
CA ILE A 36 8.34 1.17 -14.56
C ILE A 36 8.42 1.63 -13.10
N ALA A 37 7.40 1.33 -12.30
CA ALA A 37 7.39 1.65 -10.87
C ALA A 37 8.58 1.01 -10.13
N ILE A 38 8.90 -0.24 -10.44
CA ILE A 38 10.01 -0.98 -9.85
C ILE A 38 11.37 -0.43 -10.30
N LYS A 39 11.54 -0.07 -11.58
CA LYS A 39 12.76 0.61 -12.06
C LYS A 39 13.02 1.93 -11.33
N ASP A 40 11.98 2.71 -11.06
CA ASP A 40 12.10 3.94 -10.28
C ASP A 40 12.52 3.64 -8.84
N LEU A 41 11.94 2.62 -8.22
CA LEU A 41 12.29 2.21 -6.86
C LEU A 41 13.75 1.70 -6.78
N GLU A 42 14.20 0.91 -7.74
CA GLU A 42 15.61 0.48 -7.87
C GLU A 42 16.55 1.68 -7.96
N TYR A 43 16.21 2.68 -8.77
CA TYR A 43 16.97 3.92 -8.88
C TYR A 43 17.02 4.66 -7.55
N LEU A 44 15.88 4.78 -6.84
CA LEU A 44 15.79 5.45 -5.54
C LEU A 44 16.62 4.72 -4.48
N ILE A 45 16.56 3.39 -4.42
CA ILE A 45 17.39 2.57 -3.51
C ILE A 45 18.87 2.83 -3.78
N LYS A 46 19.31 2.78 -5.04
CA LYS A 46 20.69 3.04 -5.43
C LYS A 46 21.14 4.45 -5.05
N ARG A 47 20.28 5.44 -5.25
CA ARG A 47 20.57 6.84 -4.88
C ARG A 47 20.64 7.02 -3.37
N ALA A 48 19.71 6.44 -2.63
CA ALA A 48 19.65 6.46 -1.17
C ALA A 48 20.92 5.86 -0.56
N LYS A 49 21.35 4.68 -1.01
CA LYS A 49 22.59 4.04 -0.57
C LYS A 49 23.82 4.94 -0.76
N ARG A 50 23.93 5.63 -1.90
CA ARG A 50 25.02 6.61 -2.16
C ARG A 50 25.01 7.80 -1.22
N LEU A 51 23.87 8.13 -0.63
CA LEU A 51 23.69 9.22 0.34
C LEU A 51 23.78 8.74 1.79
N GLY A 52 24.11 7.46 2.04
CA GLY A 52 24.14 6.89 3.39
C GLY A 52 22.75 6.65 4.00
N VAL A 53 21.70 6.68 3.18
CA VAL A 53 20.32 6.34 3.57
C VAL A 53 20.13 4.84 3.41
N ASN A 54 19.62 4.18 4.45
CA ASN A 54 19.36 2.73 4.47
C ASN A 54 17.87 2.39 4.58
N LYS A 55 16.98 3.39 4.58
CA LYS A 55 15.52 3.21 4.66
C LYS A 55 14.78 4.14 3.71
N LEU A 56 13.81 3.60 2.97
CA LEU A 56 12.78 4.37 2.26
C LEU A 56 11.43 4.16 2.96
N SER A 57 10.76 5.25 3.32
CA SER A 57 9.38 5.22 3.80
C SER A 57 8.49 5.91 2.78
N MET A 58 7.61 5.15 2.15
CA MET A 58 6.84 5.59 1.00
C MET A 58 5.36 5.67 1.34
N TYR A 59 4.68 6.67 0.82
CA TYR A 59 3.23 6.74 0.82
C TYR A 59 2.70 6.38 -0.57
N LEU A 60 1.95 5.30 -0.68
CA LEU A 60 1.30 4.83 -1.90
C LEU A 60 0.09 5.71 -2.18
N SER A 61 0.09 6.38 -3.33
CA SER A 61 -0.91 7.40 -3.63
C SER A 61 -2.28 6.86 -4.05
N ASN A 62 -2.56 5.56 -3.84
CA ASN A 62 -3.86 4.98 -4.11
C ASN A 62 -4.92 5.66 -3.24
N LEU A 63 -6.08 5.93 -3.84
CA LEU A 63 -7.23 6.47 -3.12
C LEU A 63 -7.93 5.36 -2.30
N ASP A 64 -7.80 4.12 -2.75
CA ASP A 64 -8.26 2.93 -2.04
C ASP A 64 -7.32 1.75 -2.36
N LEU A 65 -6.32 1.53 -1.52
CA LEU A 65 -5.21 0.60 -1.74
C LEU A 65 -5.66 -0.83 -2.03
N PHE A 66 -6.75 -1.27 -1.41
CA PHE A 66 -7.29 -2.63 -1.56
C PHE A 66 -8.42 -2.71 -2.60
N GLN A 67 -8.61 -1.68 -3.43
CA GLN A 67 -9.60 -1.72 -4.51
C GLN A 67 -9.22 -2.74 -5.60
N SER A 68 -7.92 -2.93 -5.86
CA SER A 68 -7.38 -3.93 -6.80
C SER A 68 -6.31 -4.79 -6.11
N PRO A 69 -6.71 -5.73 -5.22
CA PRO A 69 -5.78 -6.47 -4.37
C PRO A 69 -4.78 -7.34 -5.16
N GLU A 70 -5.15 -7.80 -6.36
CA GLU A 70 -4.25 -8.53 -7.26
C GLU A 70 -3.03 -7.69 -7.67
N MET A 71 -3.25 -6.41 -7.98
CA MET A 71 -2.18 -5.49 -8.39
C MET A 71 -1.28 -5.14 -7.20
N LEU A 72 -1.87 -4.87 -6.04
CA LEU A 72 -1.14 -4.66 -4.79
C LEU A 72 -0.28 -5.87 -4.43
N TYR A 73 -0.82 -7.09 -4.59
CA TYR A 73 -0.06 -8.32 -4.35
C TYR A 73 1.12 -8.44 -5.32
N ASN A 74 0.93 -8.22 -6.62
CA ASN A 74 2.02 -8.26 -7.59
C ASN A 74 3.12 -7.24 -7.25
N PHE A 75 2.74 -6.00 -6.91
CA PHE A 75 3.69 -4.98 -6.49
C PHE A 75 4.42 -5.37 -5.20
N SER A 76 3.73 -5.99 -4.24
CA SER A 76 4.34 -6.51 -3.01
C SER A 76 5.40 -7.58 -3.27
N GLN A 77 5.20 -8.46 -4.28
CA GLN A 77 6.18 -9.48 -4.65
C GLN A 77 7.45 -8.84 -5.20
N GLU A 78 7.31 -7.82 -6.03
CA GLU A 78 8.46 -7.08 -6.54
C GLU A 78 9.20 -6.34 -5.44
N ILE A 79 8.51 -5.75 -4.46
CA ILE A 79 9.18 -5.15 -3.29
C ILE A 79 9.95 -6.21 -2.49
N LYS A 80 9.40 -7.41 -2.29
CA LYS A 80 10.12 -8.51 -1.62
C LYS A 80 11.40 -8.86 -2.35
N ARG A 81 11.33 -9.05 -3.67
CA ARG A 81 12.51 -9.27 -4.52
C ARG A 81 13.56 -8.18 -4.32
N LEU A 82 13.15 -6.91 -4.33
CA LEU A 82 14.08 -5.79 -4.10
C LEU A 82 14.72 -5.83 -2.71
N LYS A 83 14.00 -6.24 -1.66
CA LYS A 83 14.55 -6.40 -0.31
C LYS A 83 15.60 -7.51 -0.27
N GLU A 84 15.35 -8.63 -0.95
CA GLU A 84 16.30 -9.76 -1.06
C GLU A 84 17.58 -9.36 -1.80
N GLU A 85 17.46 -8.59 -2.88
CA GLU A 85 18.60 -8.07 -3.66
C GLU A 85 19.38 -6.97 -2.93
N ASN A 86 18.79 -6.36 -1.91
CA ASN A 86 19.36 -5.24 -1.17
C ASN A 86 19.39 -5.53 0.34
N PRO A 87 20.16 -6.55 0.80
CA PRO A 87 20.21 -6.91 2.20
C PRO A 87 20.64 -5.72 3.08
N GLY A 88 19.94 -5.53 4.21
CA GLY A 88 20.15 -4.42 5.13
C GLY A 88 19.55 -3.08 4.69
N PHE A 89 18.82 -3.03 3.58
CA PHE A 89 18.06 -1.86 3.15
C PHE A 89 16.57 -2.05 3.47
N GLU A 90 15.99 -1.10 4.20
CA GLU A 90 14.59 -1.14 4.61
C GLU A 90 13.69 -0.43 3.60
N ILE A 91 12.57 -1.07 3.27
CA ILE A 91 11.49 -0.49 2.48
C ILE A 91 10.22 -0.58 3.32
N GLU A 92 9.60 0.56 3.54
CA GLU A 92 8.36 0.71 4.30
C GLU A 92 7.34 1.43 3.41
N THR A 93 6.12 0.91 3.33
CA THR A 93 5.02 1.51 2.58
C THR A 93 3.85 1.79 3.49
N ARG A 94 3.11 2.85 3.16
CA ARG A 94 1.89 3.29 3.84
C ARG A 94 0.87 3.66 2.79
N GLY A 95 -0.42 3.48 3.05
CA GLY A 95 -1.46 3.86 2.09
C GLY A 95 -2.81 4.14 2.74
N LEU A 96 -3.77 4.58 1.93
CA LEU A 96 -5.17 4.74 2.35
C LEU A 96 -6.03 3.64 1.76
N SER A 97 -7.03 3.21 2.50
CA SER A 97 -8.03 2.24 2.04
C SER A 97 -9.40 2.56 2.59
N ARG A 98 -10.44 2.03 1.97
CA ARG A 98 -11.73 1.83 2.65
C ARG A 98 -11.64 0.60 3.54
N VAL A 99 -12.38 0.61 4.65
CA VAL A 99 -12.49 -0.56 5.53
C VAL A 99 -13.09 -1.74 4.77
N THR A 100 -14.15 -1.50 4.01
CA THR A 100 -14.84 -2.54 3.22
C THR A 100 -13.92 -3.18 2.18
N SER A 101 -13.10 -2.39 1.48
CA SER A 101 -12.17 -2.90 0.46
C SER A 101 -11.09 -3.77 1.10
N PHE A 102 -10.54 -3.32 2.23
CA PHE A 102 -9.59 -4.08 3.02
C PHE A 102 -10.19 -5.41 3.53
N LEU A 103 -11.33 -5.37 4.21
CA LEU A 103 -11.98 -6.58 4.75
C LEU A 103 -12.37 -7.56 3.63
N SER A 104 -12.85 -7.06 2.49
CA SER A 104 -13.17 -7.88 1.33
C SER A 104 -11.94 -8.55 0.74
N ALA A 105 -10.85 -7.80 0.55
CA ALA A 105 -9.58 -8.34 0.05
C ALA A 105 -9.00 -9.37 1.01
N ALA A 106 -8.96 -9.06 2.30
CA ALA A 106 -8.51 -9.93 3.37
C ALA A 106 -9.28 -11.26 3.40
N LYS A 107 -10.62 -11.21 3.31
CA LYS A 107 -11.46 -12.41 3.33
C LYS A 107 -11.27 -13.26 2.07
N LYS A 108 -11.10 -12.64 0.90
CA LYS A 108 -10.98 -13.34 -0.39
C LYS A 108 -9.56 -13.89 -0.64
N HIS A 109 -8.56 -13.22 -0.09
CA HIS A 109 -7.14 -13.45 -0.36
C HIS A 109 -6.32 -13.45 0.94
N GLU A 110 -6.75 -14.23 1.93
CA GLU A 110 -6.13 -14.29 3.27
C GLU A 110 -4.61 -14.51 3.21
N GLN A 111 -4.17 -15.41 2.32
CA GLN A 111 -2.76 -15.73 2.11
C GLN A 111 -1.93 -14.56 1.54
N TRP A 112 -2.56 -13.58 0.90
CA TRP A 112 -1.86 -12.41 0.36
C TRP A 112 -1.55 -11.38 1.42
N VAL A 113 -2.32 -11.33 2.50
CA VAL A 113 -2.18 -10.25 3.48
C VAL A 113 -0.84 -10.32 4.21
N GLN A 114 -0.43 -11.53 4.63
CA GLN A 114 0.90 -11.72 5.19
C GLN A 114 1.99 -11.33 4.18
N SER A 115 1.80 -11.68 2.92
CA SER A 115 2.76 -11.34 1.87
C SER A 115 2.90 -9.83 1.66
N ILE A 116 1.79 -9.10 1.65
CA ILE A 116 1.76 -7.63 1.53
C ILE A 116 2.37 -6.97 2.77
N LYS A 117 2.15 -7.53 3.97
CA LYS A 117 2.80 -7.07 5.21
C LYS A 117 4.33 -7.25 5.13
N ASP A 118 4.78 -8.44 4.76
CA ASP A 118 6.21 -8.77 4.64
C ASP A 118 6.94 -7.92 3.60
N SER A 119 6.23 -7.44 2.57
CA SER A 119 6.83 -6.51 1.59
C SER A 119 7.14 -5.14 2.22
N GLY A 120 6.56 -4.81 3.37
CA GLY A 120 6.83 -3.57 4.09
C GLY A 120 5.63 -2.66 4.26
N LEU A 121 4.40 -3.10 3.95
CA LEU A 121 3.20 -2.32 4.25
C LEU A 121 3.01 -2.25 5.76
N SER A 122 3.31 -1.09 6.34
CA SER A 122 3.34 -0.91 7.80
C SER A 122 2.12 -0.16 8.34
N THR A 123 1.44 0.63 7.50
CA THR A 123 0.29 1.43 7.93
C THR A 123 -0.73 1.58 6.82
N VAL A 124 -2.00 1.33 7.16
CA VAL A 124 -3.16 1.61 6.33
C VAL A 124 -4.05 2.60 7.06
N GLY A 125 -4.25 3.78 6.49
CA GLY A 125 -5.24 4.73 7.00
C GLY A 125 -6.62 4.44 6.39
N PHE A 126 -7.65 4.41 7.22
CA PHE A 126 -9.02 4.17 6.77
C PHE A 126 -9.81 5.47 6.65
N GLY A 127 -10.39 5.72 5.47
CA GLY A 127 -11.26 6.87 5.24
C GLY A 127 -12.66 6.64 5.82
N HIS A 128 -12.99 7.30 6.93
CA HIS A 128 -14.15 6.95 7.77
C HIS A 128 -15.53 7.48 7.33
N TYR A 129 -15.66 8.31 6.29
CA TYR A 129 -16.91 9.09 6.15
C TYR A 129 -18.14 8.29 5.69
N GLY A 130 -19.08 8.06 6.62
CA GLY A 130 -20.50 7.77 6.40
C GLY A 130 -20.89 6.36 5.95
N ALA A 131 -19.93 5.53 5.52
CA ALA A 131 -20.19 4.16 5.06
C ALA A 131 -19.68 3.08 6.04
N ASP A 132 -18.72 3.42 6.89
CA ASP A 132 -18.08 2.48 7.82
C ASP A 132 -18.65 2.67 9.24
N THR A 133 -19.11 1.58 9.85
CA THR A 133 -19.67 1.55 11.20
C THR A 133 -18.58 1.32 12.25
N ALA A 134 -18.87 1.57 13.53
CA ALA A 134 -17.99 1.17 14.63
C ALA A 134 -17.68 -0.34 14.59
N GLU A 135 -18.65 -1.15 14.14
CA GLU A 135 -18.48 -2.58 13.94
C GLU A 135 -17.47 -2.89 12.82
N SER A 136 -17.57 -2.25 11.65
CA SER A 136 -16.60 -2.50 10.56
C SER A 136 -15.19 -2.02 10.93
N LEU A 137 -15.07 -0.93 11.67
CA LEU A 137 -13.78 -0.47 12.21
C LEU A 137 -13.24 -1.45 13.25
N GLY A 138 -14.08 -1.97 14.14
CA GLY A 138 -13.71 -3.01 15.09
C GLY A 138 -13.26 -4.30 14.41
N ALA A 139 -13.94 -4.71 13.33
CA ALA A 139 -13.57 -5.86 12.52
C ALA A 139 -12.21 -5.64 11.82
N ALA A 140 -11.98 -4.46 11.24
CA ALA A 140 -10.69 -4.12 10.64
C ALA A 140 -9.57 -4.12 11.68
N TYR A 141 -9.81 -3.50 12.84
CA TYR A 141 -8.85 -3.47 13.94
C TYR A 141 -8.51 -4.87 14.41
N LYS A 142 -9.52 -5.69 14.72
CA LYS A 142 -9.35 -7.08 15.15
C LYS A 142 -8.56 -7.87 14.11
N PHE A 143 -8.94 -7.77 12.84
CA PHE A 143 -8.22 -8.43 11.76
C PHE A 143 -6.75 -8.00 11.69
N THR A 144 -6.43 -6.70 11.84
CA THR A 144 -5.03 -6.25 11.89
C THR A 144 -4.28 -6.69 13.13
N VAL A 145 -4.92 -6.77 14.30
CA VAL A 145 -4.29 -7.24 15.54
C VAL A 145 -4.02 -8.74 15.49
N ASP A 146 -5.00 -9.54 15.06
CA ASP A 146 -4.89 -10.99 14.88
C ASP A 146 -3.80 -11.37 13.85
N MET A 147 -3.37 -10.41 13.02
CA MET A 147 -2.28 -10.55 12.07
C MET A 147 -0.91 -10.13 12.61
N ILE A 148 -0.85 -9.40 13.73
CA ILE A 148 0.40 -8.92 14.34
C ILE A 148 0.97 -9.93 15.33
N ASP A 149 0.10 -10.70 15.97
CA ASP A 149 0.42 -11.80 16.89
C ASP A 149 0.71 -13.12 16.15
#